data_AF-B7J3J2-F1
#
_entry.id   AF-B7J3J2-F1
#
_cell.length_a   1.000
_cell.length_b   1.000
_cell.length_c   1.000
_cell.angle_alpha   90.00
_cell.angle_beta   90.00
_cell.angle_gamma   90.00
#
_symmetry.space_group_name_H-M   'P 1'
#
loop_
_entity.id
_entity.type
_entity.pdbx_description
1 polymer ?
#
loop_
_entity_poly.entity_id
_entity_poly.type
_entity_poly.pdbx_seq_one_letter_code
_entity_poly.pdbx_strand_id
1 'polypeptide(L)'
;MSLQMWRACSNLPTLSHPGGVAMTITTLSSRELNQDVARAKNGPVFITDRGKPAHVLLSIEEYRRLTGKRRNLVEALSMPGIADIEMEIPRSREFPRPAAFE
;
A
#
# COMPACT_ATOMS: atom_id res chain seq x y z
N MET A 1 15.82 -6.37 21.49
CA MET A 1 16.02 -6.79 20.09
C MET A 1 16.42 -5.58 19.26
N SER A 2 17.52 -5.72 18.54
CA SER A 2 18.42 -4.63 18.14
C SER A 2 17.87 -3.73 17.02
N LEU A 3 17.99 -2.42 17.22
CA LEU A 3 17.73 -1.32 16.29
C LEU A 3 18.77 -1.24 15.14
N GLN A 4 19.28 -2.40 14.70
CA GLN A 4 20.35 -2.53 13.69
C GLN A 4 19.81 -2.84 12.28
N MET A 5 18.51 -3.07 12.11
CA MET A 5 17.96 -3.54 10.84
C MET A 5 17.82 -2.44 9.76
N TRP A 6 18.07 -1.17 10.09
CA TRP A 6 17.95 -0.05 9.14
C TRP A 6 19.26 0.41 8.49
N ARG A 7 20.40 -0.22 8.81
CA ARG A 7 21.69 0.13 8.17
C ARG A 7 22.05 -0.73 6.95
N ALA A 8 21.30 -1.78 6.65
CA ALA A 8 21.68 -2.79 5.65
C ALA A 8 20.75 -2.90 4.43
N CYS A 9 19.74 -2.03 4.28
CA CYS A 9 18.77 -2.13 3.19
C CYS A 9 19.08 -1.16 2.04
N SER A 10 20.28 -1.24 1.48
CA SER A 10 20.55 -0.68 0.15
C SER A 10 19.96 -1.67 -0.87
N ASN A 11 18.77 -1.37 -1.42
CA ASN A 11 18.10 -2.10 -2.51
C ASN A 11 17.57 -3.52 -2.22
N LEU A 12 16.89 -3.76 -1.09
CA LEU A 12 16.11 -4.99 -0.91
C LEU A 12 14.75 -4.90 -1.63
N PRO A 13 14.36 -5.85 -2.49
CA PRO A 13 13.01 -5.93 -3.03
C PRO A 13 12.07 -6.36 -1.91
N THR A 14 11.16 -5.48 -1.50
CA THR A 14 10.15 -5.79 -0.48
C THR A 14 9.05 -6.68 -1.04
N LEU A 15 8.65 -7.66 -0.23
CA LEU A 15 7.57 -8.64 -0.40
C LEU A 15 6.47 -8.22 -1.41
N SER A 16 6.49 -8.89 -2.55
CA SER A 16 5.51 -8.82 -3.62
C SER A 16 4.16 -9.41 -3.17
N HIS A 17 3.10 -8.63 -3.29
CA HIS A 17 1.73 -9.18 -3.40
C HIS A 17 1.62 -9.97 -4.71
N PRO A 18 0.80 -11.04 -4.79
CA PRO A 18 0.53 -11.72 -6.04
C PRO A 18 -0.21 -10.74 -6.98
N GLY A 19 0.52 -10.17 -7.94
CA GLY A 19 0.08 -9.09 -8.83
C GLY A 19 0.94 -7.80 -8.77
N GLY A 20 1.93 -7.72 -7.87
CA GLY A 20 2.83 -6.57 -7.76
C GLY A 20 3.98 -6.62 -8.76
N VAL A 21 4.03 -5.65 -9.68
CA VAL A 21 5.23 -5.36 -10.48
C VAL A 21 6.41 -5.19 -9.53
N ALA A 22 7.54 -5.87 -9.79
CA ALA A 22 8.76 -5.72 -9.00
C ALA A 22 9.22 -4.24 -9.05
N MET A 23 8.96 -3.49 -7.97
CA MET A 23 9.37 -2.09 -7.88
C MET A 23 10.69 -1.97 -7.12
N THR A 24 11.69 -1.39 -7.77
CA THR A 24 12.95 -1.02 -7.13
C THR A 24 12.74 0.17 -6.21
N ILE A 25 12.99 -0.01 -4.92
CA ILE A 25 12.98 1.10 -3.95
C ILE A 25 14.36 1.75 -3.96
N THR A 26 14.39 3.08 -4.15
CA THR A 26 15.63 3.86 -4.15
C THR A 26 15.72 4.72 -2.90
N THR A 27 16.92 4.93 -2.36
CA THR A 27 17.16 5.90 -1.28
C THR A 27 18.10 6.98 -1.77
N LEU A 28 17.70 8.24 -1.62
CA LEU A 28 18.48 9.43 -2.00
C LEU A 28 18.54 10.39 -0.81
N SER A 29 19.58 11.20 -0.73
CA SER A 29 19.58 12.40 0.11
C SER A 29 18.77 13.52 -0.55
N SER A 30 18.32 14.50 0.25
CA SER A 30 17.69 15.72 -0.29
C SER A 30 18.57 16.44 -1.31
N ARG A 31 19.90 16.37 -1.15
CA ARG A 31 20.85 16.98 -2.10
C ARG A 31 20.89 16.24 -3.43
N GLU A 32 20.97 14.91 -3.41
CA GLU A 32 20.98 14.08 -4.61
C GLU A 32 19.68 14.21 -5.40
N LEU A 33 18.54 14.26 -4.71
CA LEU A 33 17.24 14.48 -5.36
C LEU A 33 17.17 15.85 -6.06
N ASN A 34 17.64 16.90 -5.40
CA ASN A 34 17.63 18.25 -5.97
C ASN A 34 18.60 18.41 -7.16
N GLN A 35 19.67 17.61 -7.20
CA GLN A 35 20.63 17.60 -8.30
C GLN A 35 20.11 16.81 -9.50
N ASP A 36 19.42 15.69 -9.26
CA ASP A 36 18.88 14.84 -10.32
C ASP A 36 17.55 14.19 -9.93
N VAL A 37 16.47 14.91 -10.22
CA VAL A 37 15.09 14.46 -10.00
C VAL A 37 14.74 13.24 -10.87
N ALA A 38 15.42 13.05 -12.00
CA ALA A 38 15.08 11.97 -12.93
C ALA A 38 15.37 10.58 -12.35
N ARG A 39 16.29 10.48 -11.37
CA ARG A 39 16.57 9.24 -10.64
C ARG A 39 15.39 8.75 -9.81
N ALA A 40 14.42 9.61 -9.52
CA ALA A 40 13.27 9.28 -8.70
C ALA A 40 12.00 8.88 -9.48
N LYS A 41 12.14 8.57 -10.78
CA LYS A 41 11.01 8.20 -11.64
C LYS A 41 10.53 6.76 -11.45
N ASN A 42 11.41 5.88 -10.98
CA ASN A 42 11.16 4.44 -10.96
C ASN A 42 10.88 3.97 -9.53
N GLY A 43 9.60 3.90 -9.18
CA GLY A 43 9.14 3.38 -7.89
C GLY A 43 9.31 4.35 -6.71
N PRO A 44 9.01 3.89 -5.48
CA PRO A 44 9.11 4.70 -4.27
C PRO A 44 10.55 5.12 -3.98
N VAL A 45 10.74 6.39 -3.61
CA VAL A 45 12.05 6.91 -3.22
C VAL A 45 12.03 7.44 -1.79
N PHE A 46 12.91 6.91 -0.95
CA PHE A 46 13.16 7.44 0.38
C PHE A 46 14.13 8.60 0.29
N ILE A 47 13.74 9.74 0.87
CA ILE A 47 14.56 10.95 0.93
C ILE A 47 15.09 11.07 2.35
N THR A 48 16.41 11.14 2.47
CA THR A 48 17.10 11.26 3.76
C THR A 48 17.51 12.69 4.05
N ASP A 49 17.41 13.06 5.33
CA ASP A 49 18.07 14.21 5.91
C ASP A 49 19.05 13.74 7.00
N ARG A 50 20.29 14.23 6.96
CA ARG A 50 21.39 13.83 7.88
C ARG A 50 21.52 12.31 8.08
N GLY A 51 21.31 11.53 7.01
CA GLY A 51 21.42 10.08 7.01
C GLY A 51 20.23 9.32 7.61
N LYS A 52 19.10 10.00 7.87
CA LYS A 52 17.86 9.39 8.34
C LYS A 52 16.73 9.60 7.33
N PRO A 53 15.92 8.58 7.01
CA PRO A 53 14.73 8.76 6.20
C PRO A 53 13.80 9.80 6.84
N ALA A 54 13.42 10.81 6.06
CA ALA A 54 12.57 11.90 6.52
C ALA A 54 11.30 12.02 5.66
N HIS A 55 11.41 11.78 4.35
CA HIS A 55 10.31 11.92 3.41
C HIS A 55 10.31 10.74 2.41
N VAL A 56 9.19 10.52 1.73
CA VAL A 56 9.06 9.54 0.64
C VAL A 56 8.42 10.23 -0.56
N LEU A 57 9.01 10.03 -1.74
CA LEU A 57 8.42 10.43 -3.02
C LEU A 57 7.74 9.21 -3.66
N LEU A 58 6.52 9.43 -4.15
CA LEU A 58 5.71 8.43 -4.85
C LEU A 58 5.16 9.03 -6.15
N SER A 59 4.87 8.18 -7.13
CA SER A 59 4.04 8.60 -8.26
C SER A 59 2.65 9.01 -7.76
N ILE A 60 2.01 9.93 -8.47
CA ILE A 60 0.65 10.37 -8.10
C ILE A 60 -0.36 9.22 -8.14
N GLU A 61 -0.16 8.25 -9.03
CA GLU A 61 -0.97 7.04 -9.12
C GLU A 61 -0.83 6.18 -7.85
N GLU A 62 0.40 5.93 -7.40
CA GLU A 62 0.66 5.14 -6.20
C GLU A 62 0.14 5.85 -4.95
N TYR A 63 0.36 7.17 -4.86
CA TYR A 63 -0.22 7.98 -3.80
C TYR A 63 -1.75 7.87 -3.76
N ARG A 64 -2.42 7.97 -4.91
CA ARG A 64 -3.88 7.81 -5.03
C ARG A 64 -4.33 6.38 -4.73
N ARG A 65 -3.53 5.36 -5.01
CA ARG A 65 -3.85 3.98 -4.64
C ARG A 65 -3.78 3.77 -3.12
N LEU A 66 -2.77 4.35 -2.47
CA LEU A 66 -2.58 4.27 -1.02
C LEU A 66 -3.59 5.13 -0.23
N THR A 67 -3.86 6.33 -0.72
CA THR A 67 -4.76 7.31 -0.06
C THR A 67 -6.19 7.25 -0.58
N GLY A 68 -6.42 6.57 -1.70
CA GLY A 68 -7.73 6.36 -2.27
C GLY A 68 -8.62 5.71 -1.23
N LYS A 69 -9.80 6.31 -1.02
CA LYS A 69 -10.84 5.69 -0.21
C LYS A 69 -11.10 4.31 -0.81
N ARG A 70 -10.70 3.26 -0.10
CA ARG A 70 -11.30 1.94 -0.33
C ARG A 70 -12.80 2.15 -0.27
N ARG A 71 -13.56 1.62 -1.24
CA ARG A 71 -15.02 1.66 -1.19
C ARG A 71 -15.42 1.27 0.23
N ASN A 72 -16.03 2.20 0.95
CA ASN A 72 -16.49 1.91 2.30
C ASN A 72 -17.52 0.78 2.15
N LEU A 73 -17.47 -0.26 2.99
CA LEU A 73 -18.45 -1.34 2.92
C LEU A 73 -19.88 -0.78 2.96
N VAL A 74 -20.09 0.26 3.79
CA VAL A 74 -21.38 0.97 3.86
C VAL A 74 -21.71 1.59 2.51
N GLU A 75 -20.79 2.29 1.86
CA GLU A 75 -21.01 2.92 0.54
C GLU A 75 -21.22 1.88 -0.57
N ALA A 76 -20.51 0.75 -0.52
CA ALA A 76 -20.63 -0.34 -1.48
C ALA A 76 -21.96 -1.10 -1.36
N LEU A 77 -22.50 -1.21 -0.15
CA LEU A 77 -23.80 -1.83 0.13
C LEU A 77 -24.95 -0.82 0.15
N SER A 78 -24.66 0.49 0.06
CA SER A 78 -25.68 1.53 0.03
C SER A 78 -26.33 1.57 -1.35
N MET A 79 -27.59 1.15 -1.41
CA MET A 79 -28.46 1.38 -2.55
C MET A 79 -29.63 2.26 -2.08
N PRO A 80 -29.94 3.38 -2.75
CA PRO A 80 -31.11 4.19 -2.41
C PRO A 80 -32.39 3.34 -2.46
N GLY A 81 -33.23 3.42 -1.43
CA GLY A 81 -34.52 2.72 -1.36
C GLY A 81 -34.51 1.32 -0.73
N ILE A 82 -33.37 0.83 -0.21
CA ILE A 82 -33.32 -0.50 0.43
C ILE A 82 -33.56 -0.48 1.95
N ALA A 83 -33.69 0.71 2.56
CA ALA A 83 -33.77 0.86 4.01
C ALA A 83 -34.97 0.14 4.64
N ASP A 84 -36.07 0.02 3.88
CA ASP A 84 -37.34 -0.55 4.35
C ASP A 84 -37.64 -1.93 3.75
N ILE A 85 -36.66 -2.58 3.11
CA ILE A 85 -36.85 -3.93 2.58
C ILE A 85 -36.88 -4.92 3.75
N GLU A 86 -37.95 -5.71 3.83
CA GLU A 86 -38.07 -6.79 4.80
C GLU A 86 -37.10 -7.91 4.42
N MET A 87 -35.92 -7.90 5.05
CA MET A 87 -34.85 -8.89 4.82
C MET A 87 -34.90 -9.96 5.89
N GLU A 88 -35.32 -11.17 5.53
CA GLU A 88 -35.22 -12.33 6.41
C GLU A 88 -33.78 -12.89 6.35
N ILE A 89 -33.01 -12.70 7.42
CA ILE A 89 -31.65 -13.25 7.55
C ILE A 89 -31.71 -14.45 8.52
N PRO A 90 -32.03 -15.66 8.04
CA PRO A 90 -32.10 -16.84 8.90
C PRO A 90 -30.72 -17.17 9.46
N ARG A 91 -30.66 -17.70 10.68
CA ARG A 91 -29.40 -18.19 11.24
C ARG A 91 -28.88 -19.35 10.40
N SER A 92 -27.69 -19.17 9.82
CA SER A 92 -27.00 -20.27 9.15
C SER A 92 -26.69 -21.39 10.15
N ARG A 93 -26.95 -22.63 9.72
CA ARG A 93 -26.53 -23.86 10.42
C ARG A 93 -25.29 -24.48 9.78
N GLU A 94 -24.75 -23.84 8.75
CA GLU A 94 -23.56 -24.34 8.06
C GLU A 94 -22.31 -24.12 8.92
N PHE A 95 -21.46 -25.14 8.95
CA PHE A 95 -20.16 -25.01 9.57
C PHE A 95 -19.20 -24.26 8.63
N PRO A 96 -18.29 -23.43 9.16
CA PRO A 96 -17.24 -22.81 8.37
C PRO A 96 -16.46 -23.88 7.59
N ARG A 97 -16.40 -23.74 6.28
CA ARG A 97 -15.56 -24.59 5.42
C ARG A 97 -14.33 -23.82 4.97
N PRO A 98 -13.17 -24.49 4.80
CA PRO A 98 -11.99 -23.86 4.21
C PRO A 98 -12.32 -23.32 2.82
N ALA A 99 -11.81 -22.15 2.50
CA ALA A 99 -11.79 -21.70 1.10
C ALA A 99 -10.75 -22.53 0.34
N ALA A 100 -11.15 -23.09 -0.79
CA ALA A 100 -10.21 -23.63 -1.77
C ALA A 100 -9.62 -22.45 -2.54
N PHE A 101 -8.31 -22.24 -2.45
CA PHE A 101 -7.57 -21.31 -3.28
C PHE A 101 -6.75 -22.15 -4.27
N GLU A 102 -6.95 -21.93 -5.58
CA GLU A 102 -6.06 -22.46 -6.63
C GLU A 102 -4.92 -21.50 -6.93
#